data_AF-A0A1Q3SR82-F1
#
_entry.id   AF-A0A1Q3SR82-F1
#
_cell.length_a   1.000
_cell.length_b   1.000
_cell.length_c   1.000
_cell.angle_alpha   90.00
_cell.angle_beta   90.00
_cell.angle_gamma   90.00
#
_symmetry.space_group_name_H-M   'P 1'
#
loop_
_entity.id
_entity.type
_entity.pdbx_description
1 polymer ?
#
loop_
_entity_poly.entity_id
_entity_poly.type
_entity_poly.pdbx_seq_one_letter_code
_entity_poly.pdbx_strand_id
1 'polypeptide(L)'
;MNINLAPIDEEYIKSKVEAGYYTNFAEGVRDAVRKMRETDTKYNELMAAVMLGERDIAQGKLTKYTPGLMSEIKGEARDKLARREK
;
A
#
# COMPACT_ATOMS: atom_id res chain seq x y z
N MET A 1 9.53 -27.88 -5.51
CA MET A 1 8.91 -26.82 -6.34
C MET A 1 9.95 -26.42 -7.36
N ASN A 2 9.67 -26.57 -8.65
CA ASN A 2 10.57 -26.11 -9.72
C ASN A 2 9.97 -24.84 -10.31
N ILE A 3 10.74 -23.75 -10.31
CA ILE A 3 10.33 -22.46 -10.85
C ILE A 3 11.39 -22.07 -11.88
N ASN A 4 10.96 -21.84 -13.12
CA ASN A 4 11.85 -21.34 -14.16
C ASN A 4 11.76 -19.81 -14.15
N LEU A 5 12.87 -19.16 -13.79
CA LEU A 5 13.01 -17.71 -13.88
C LEU A 5 13.75 -17.34 -15.16
N ALA A 6 13.55 -16.11 -15.63
CA ALA A 6 14.42 -15.57 -16.67
C ALA A 6 15.86 -15.50 -16.12
N PRO A 7 16.90 -15.74 -16.95
CA PRO A 7 18.29 -15.75 -16.47
C PRO A 7 18.68 -14.48 -15.70
N ILE A 8 18.15 -13.31 -16.12
CA ILE A 8 18.42 -12.03 -15.48
C ILE A 8 17.85 -11.92 -14.06
N ASP A 9 16.70 -12.52 -13.80
CA ASP A 9 16.07 -12.51 -12.46
C ASP A 9 16.79 -13.49 -11.53
N GLU A 10 17.22 -14.63 -12.06
CA GLU A 10 18.01 -15.61 -11.32
C GLU A 10 19.38 -15.02 -10.91
N GLU A 11 20.07 -14.37 -11.85
CA GLU A 11 21.35 -13.70 -11.58
C GLU A 11 21.19 -12.56 -10.57
N TYR A 12 20.11 -11.78 -10.69
CA TYR A 12 19.79 -10.74 -9.72
C TYR A 12 19.61 -11.31 -8.31
N ILE A 13 18.82 -12.38 -8.13
CA ILE A 13 18.62 -12.99 -6.81
C ILE A 13 19.92 -13.59 -6.28
N LYS A 14 20.73 -14.25 -7.12
CA LYS A 14 22.06 -14.76 -6.74
C LYS A 14 22.96 -13.64 -6.21
N SER A 15 23.03 -12.49 -6.90
CA SER A 15 23.83 -11.34 -6.45
C SER A 15 23.41 -10.83 -5.07
N LYS A 16 22.11 -10.91 -4.73
CA LYS A 16 21.61 -10.52 -3.40
C LYS A 16 21.99 -11.50 -2.31
N VAL A 17 22.05 -12.79 -2.62
CA VAL A 17 22.56 -13.82 -1.70
C VAL A 17 24.06 -13.62 -1.47
N GLU A 18 24.84 -13.42 -2.54
CA GLU A 18 26.29 -13.18 -2.46
C GLU A 18 26.64 -11.93 -1.65
N ALA A 19 25.83 -10.86 -1.79
CA ALA A 19 25.96 -9.65 -1.00
C ALA A 19 25.44 -9.77 0.45
N GLY A 20 24.94 -10.95 0.85
CA GLY A 20 24.50 -11.23 2.21
C GLY A 20 23.12 -10.69 2.60
N TYR A 21 22.31 -10.25 1.64
CA TYR A 21 20.93 -9.80 1.91
C TYR A 21 19.98 -10.96 2.21
N TYR A 22 20.29 -12.16 1.72
CA TYR A 22 19.51 -13.37 1.93
C TYR A 22 20.43 -14.54 2.23
N THR A 23 19.97 -15.49 3.05
CA THR A 23 20.74 -16.69 3.40
C THR A 23 20.82 -17.67 2.24
N ASN A 24 19.79 -17.71 1.39
CA ASN A 24 19.74 -18.57 0.21
C ASN A 24 18.77 -18.04 -0.85
N PHE A 25 18.84 -18.63 -2.04
CA PHE A 25 18.02 -18.26 -3.19
C PHE A 25 16.50 -18.36 -2.91
N ALA A 26 16.06 -19.44 -2.26
CA ALA A 26 14.64 -19.67 -1.99
C ALA A 26 14.06 -18.61 -1.02
N GLU A 27 14.85 -18.11 -0.08
CA GLU A 27 14.48 -16.98 0.77
C GLU A 27 14.26 -15.71 -0.05
N GLY A 28 15.19 -15.38 -0.95
CA GLY A 28 15.07 -14.23 -1.85
C GLY A 28 13.82 -14.30 -2.74
N VAL A 29 13.53 -15.47 -3.30
CA VAL A 29 12.31 -15.70 -4.10
C VAL A 29 11.04 -15.51 -3.25
N ARG A 30 10.99 -16.08 -2.04
CA ARG A 30 9.82 -15.93 -1.15
C ARG A 30 9.58 -14.48 -0.77
N ASP A 31 10.65 -13.73 -0.50
CA ASP A 31 10.57 -12.32 -0.16
C ASP A 31 10.06 -11.47 -1.35
N ALA A 32 10.53 -11.76 -2.57
CA ALA A 32 10.03 -11.12 -3.78
C ALA A 32 8.52 -11.35 -3.96
N VAL A 33 8.07 -12.60 -3.85
CA VAL A 33 6.63 -12.94 -3.94
C VAL A 33 5.82 -12.26 -2.83
N ARG A 34 6.37 -12.17 -1.61
CA ARG A 34 5.71 -11.45 -0.51
C ARG A 34 5.52 -9.97 -0.85
N LYS A 35 6.56 -9.30 -1.33
CA LYS A 35 6.50 -7.88 -1.73
C LYS A 35 5.56 -7.63 -2.90
N MET A 36 5.45 -8.58 -3.84
CA MET A 36 4.46 -8.51 -4.92
C MET A 36 3.04 -8.53 -4.35
N ARG A 37 2.73 -9.50 -3.47
CA ARG A 37 1.40 -9.56 -2.81
C ARG A 37 1.08 -8.31 -1.99
N GLU A 38 2.05 -7.76 -1.28
CA GLU A 38 1.87 -6.52 -0.52
C GLU A 38 1.57 -5.32 -1.44
N THR A 39 2.27 -5.24 -2.58
CA THR A 39 2.02 -4.22 -3.59
C THR A 39 0.62 -4.35 -4.19
N ASP A 40 0.23 -5.56 -4.58
CA ASP A 40 -1.10 -5.84 -5.13
C ASP A 40 -2.20 -5.50 -4.13
N THR A 41 -2.00 -5.85 -2.86
CA THR A 41 -2.95 -5.53 -1.78
C THR A 41 -3.12 -4.02 -1.64
N LYS A 42 -2.02 -3.27 -1.54
CA LYS A 42 -2.06 -1.79 -1.44
C LYS A 42 -2.69 -1.15 -2.67
N TYR A 43 -2.39 -1.66 -3.86
CA TYR A 43 -2.99 -1.17 -5.10
C TYR A 43 -4.50 -1.37 -5.09
N ASN A 44 -4.97 -2.56 -4.73
CA ASN A 44 -6.39 -2.87 -4.66
C ASN A 44 -7.13 -2.03 -3.62
N GLU A 45 -6.52 -1.82 -2.44
CA GLU A 45 -7.06 -0.93 -1.40
C GLU A 45 -7.18 0.51 -1.90
N LEU A 46 -6.15 1.02 -2.57
CA LEU A 46 -6.16 2.36 -3.15
C LEU A 46 -7.25 2.49 -4.22
N MET A 47 -7.34 1.54 -5.15
CA MET A 47 -8.36 1.56 -6.20
C MET A 47 -9.77 1.46 -5.62
N ALA A 48 -9.99 0.65 -4.59
CA ALA A 48 -11.27 0.59 -3.89
C ALA A 48 -11.64 1.94 -3.26
N ALA A 49 -10.67 2.62 -2.63
CA ALA A 49 -10.87 3.96 -2.07
C ALA A 49 -11.19 5.01 -3.15
N VAL A 50 -10.51 4.97 -4.28
CA VAL A 50 -10.79 5.85 -5.43
C VAL A 50 -12.20 5.59 -5.96
N MET A 51 -12.58 4.32 -6.17
CA MET A 51 -13.92 3.96 -6.63
C MET A 51 -15.03 4.36 -5.66
N LEU A 52 -14.74 4.43 -4.35
CA LEU A 52 -15.67 5.02 -3.39
C LEU A 52 -15.88 6.52 -3.67
N GLY A 53 -14.79 7.27 -3.85
CA GLY A 53 -14.84 8.69 -4.19
C GLY A 53 -15.58 8.96 -5.52
N GLU A 54 -15.30 8.19 -6.57
CA GLU A 54 -16.00 8.29 -7.86
C GLU A 54 -17.51 8.07 -7.72
N ARG A 55 -17.93 7.12 -6.88
CA ARG A 55 -19.35 6.89 -6.60
C ARG A 55 -19.99 8.06 -5.85
N ASP A 56 -19.29 8.64 -4.87
CA ASP A 56 -19.79 9.81 -4.15
C ASP A 56 -19.91 11.03 -5.08
N ILE A 57 -18.94 11.23 -5.98
CA ILE A 57 -19.01 12.26 -7.05
C ILE A 57 -20.24 12.04 -7.93
N ALA A 58 -20.43 10.81 -8.45
CA ALA A 58 -21.55 10.49 -9.32
C ALA A 58 -22.92 10.68 -8.64
N GLN A 59 -22.99 10.51 -7.32
CA GLN A 59 -24.18 10.73 -6.51
C GLN A 59 -24.35 12.19 -6.06
N GLY A 60 -23.42 13.08 -6.42
CA GLY A 60 -23.45 14.48 -5.99
C GLY A 60 -23.14 14.69 -4.51
N LYS A 61 -22.58 13.69 -3.81
CA LYS A 61 -22.17 13.77 -2.40
C LYS A 61 -20.85 14.51 -2.28
N LEU A 62 -20.87 15.79 -2.60
CA LEU A 62 -19.69 16.64 -2.66
C LEU A 62 -19.82 17.81 -1.70
N THR A 63 -18.73 18.08 -0.99
CA THR A 63 -18.57 19.29 -0.19
C THR A 63 -17.49 20.14 -0.84
N LYS A 64 -17.79 21.42 -1.09
CA LYS A 64 -16.81 22.33 -1.69
C LYS A 64 -15.63 22.52 -0.74
N TYR A 65 -14.42 22.28 -1.25
CA TYR A 65 -13.21 22.54 -0.49
C TYR A 65 -13.08 24.04 -0.18
N THR A 66 -12.84 24.35 1.10
CA THR A 66 -12.48 25.69 1.57
C THR A 66 -11.42 25.57 2.67
N PRO A 67 -10.60 26.61 2.90
CA PRO A 67 -9.68 26.63 4.06
C PRO A 67 -10.42 26.49 5.41
N GLY A 68 -11.64 27.02 5.50
CA GLY A 68 -12.50 26.87 6.68
C GLY A 68 -12.88 25.41 6.93
N LEU A 69 -13.31 24.69 5.89
CA LEU A 69 -13.63 23.26 5.96
C LEU A 69 -12.42 22.43 6.44
N MET A 70 -11.22 22.72 5.95
CA MET A 70 -10.01 22.04 6.41
C MET A 70 -9.74 22.30 7.91
N SER A 71 -10.03 23.51 8.39
CA SER A 71 -9.86 23.86 9.81
C SER A 71 -10.87 23.15 10.69
N GLU A 72 -12.12 23.03 10.22
CA GLU A 72 -13.19 22.25 10.85
C GLU A 72 -12.82 20.76 10.96
N ILE A 73 -12.40 20.14 9.85
CA ILE A 73 -11.94 18.72 9.82
C ILE A 73 -10.82 18.48 10.83
N LYS A 74 -9.85 19.41 10.93
CA LYS A 74 -8.77 19.32 11.93
C LYS A 74 -9.28 19.45 13.37
N GLY A 75 -10.25 20.33 13.61
CA GLY A 75 -10.90 20.48 14.91
C GLY A 75 -11.61 19.19 15.33
N GLU A 76 -12.47 18.66 14.47
CA GLU A 76 -13.18 17.41 14.72
C GLU A 76 -12.26 16.22 14.99
N ALA A 77 -11.16 16.12 14.25
CA ALA A 77 -10.18 15.06 14.44
C ALA A 77 -9.55 15.13 15.84
N ARG A 78 -9.22 16.33 16.35
CA ARG A 78 -8.70 16.52 17.71
C ARG A 78 -9.73 16.16 18.78
N ASP A 79 -10.98 16.59 18.59
CA ASP A 79 -12.05 16.30 19.54
C ASP A 79 -12.39 14.81 19.62
N LYS A 80 -12.26 14.08 18.50
CA LYS A 80 -12.42 12.63 18.46
C LYS A 80 -11.29 11.91 19.21
N LEU A 81 -10.05 12.39 19.09
CA LEU A 81 -8.91 11.85 19.84
C LEU A 81 -9.09 12.06 21.34
N ALA A 82 -9.41 13.28 21.78
CA ALA A 82 -9.64 13.62 23.19
C ALA A 82 -10.79 12.82 23.83
N ARG A 83 -11.80 12.43 23.04
CA ARG A 83 -12.92 11.58 23.49
C ARG A 83 -12.58 10.09 23.57
N ARG A 84 -11.57 9.62 22.84
CA ARG A 84 -11.12 8.21 22.86
C ARG A 84 -10.23 7.88 24.05
N GLU A 85 -9.66 8.90 24.68
CA GLU A 85 -8.80 8.80 25.86
C GLU A 85 -9.58 8.91 27.19
N LYS A 86 -10.90 9.09 27.14
CA LYS A 86 -11.82 9.05 28.29
C LYS A 86 -12.61 7.75 28.31
#